data_AF-A0A0F8VZE2-F1
#
_entry.id   AF-A0A0F8VZE2-F1
#
_cell.length_a   1.000
_cell.length_b   1.000
_cell.length_c   1.000
_cell.angle_alpha   90.00
_cell.angle_beta   90.00
_cell.angle_gamma   90.00
#
_symmetry.space_group_name_H-M   'P 1'
#
loop_
_entity.id
_entity.type
_entity.pdbx_description
1 polymer ?
#
loop_
_entity_poly.entity_id
_entity_poly.type
_entity_poly.pdbx_seq_one_letter_code
_entity_poly.pdbx_strand_id
1 'polypeptide(L)'
;GKIVYCHEINHANDLTTSHTTTANLPLRYEITNTGTAASNSDLLQICATVISEGGFSDDRGQIGSASNGITAISVTTRRPVLSIRPKATFNSIVNRAEVIPLGVSVFAGAQNVFWELVYDGTLTGASYASTNANSIVERDIAATAIAGGIVVASGFVAAGGAGGKGGGESANITSKLLLGSNIAGDVFTPLSLVATSFTGTATVHGELSWKELY
;
A
#
# COMPACT_ATOMS: atom_id res chain seq x y z
N GLY A 1 -0.16 -24.71 40.19
CA GLY A 1 0.59 -25.29 39.06
C GLY A 1 1.83 -24.45 38.80
N LYS A 2 2.90 -25.05 38.26
CA LYS A 2 4.13 -24.35 37.86
C LYS A 2 4.15 -24.24 36.34
N ILE A 3 4.34 -23.04 35.80
CA ILE A 3 4.55 -22.85 34.36
C ILE A 3 5.94 -23.38 34.03
N VAL A 4 6.03 -24.27 33.04
CA VAL A 4 7.29 -24.82 32.52
C VAL A 4 7.31 -24.52 31.03
N TYR A 5 8.21 -23.63 30.62
CA TYR A 5 8.43 -23.32 29.22
C TYR A 5 9.35 -24.38 28.60
N CYS A 6 9.01 -24.88 27.41
CA CYS A 6 9.92 -25.75 26.65
C CYS A 6 11.05 -24.95 26.00
N HIS A 7 10.73 -23.75 25.52
CA HIS A 7 11.67 -22.79 24.97
C HIS A 7 11.30 -21.42 25.52
N GLU A 8 12.25 -20.76 26.16
CA GLU A 8 12.13 -19.41 26.66
C GLU A 8 13.33 -18.63 26.13
N ILE A 9 13.06 -17.47 25.53
CA ILE A 9 14.09 -16.54 25.08
C ILE A 9 13.77 -15.22 25.78
N ASN A 10 14.59 -14.84 26.75
CA ASN A 10 14.43 -13.62 27.53
C ASN A 10 15.59 -12.67 27.21
N HIS A 11 15.27 -11.49 26.69
CA HIS A 11 16.24 -10.44 26.37
C HIS A 11 15.95 -9.12 27.13
N ALA A 12 15.18 -9.19 28.22
CA ALA A 12 14.84 -8.01 29.00
C ALA A 12 16.09 -7.41 29.66
N ASN A 13 16.48 -6.20 29.24
CA ASN A 13 17.59 -5.41 29.81
C ASN A 13 18.98 -6.08 29.77
N ASP A 14 19.19 -7.11 28.96
CA ASP A 14 20.44 -7.86 28.91
C ASP A 14 21.40 -7.38 27.80
N LEU A 15 20.86 -6.77 26.73
CA LEU A 15 21.64 -6.32 25.58
C LEU A 15 21.60 -4.78 25.47
N THR A 16 22.77 -4.18 25.23
CA THR A 16 22.90 -2.73 24.94
C THR A 16 22.51 -2.38 23.51
N THR A 17 22.16 -3.37 22.70
CA THR A 17 21.80 -3.23 21.28
C THR A 17 20.52 -4.01 20.98
N SER A 18 19.82 -3.65 19.91
CA SER A 18 18.65 -4.41 19.45
C SER A 18 19.08 -5.83 19.06
N HIS A 19 18.46 -6.83 19.68
CA HIS A 19 18.79 -8.25 19.46
C HIS A 19 18.12 -8.83 18.20
N THR A 20 17.12 -8.14 17.66
CA THR A 20 16.38 -8.51 16.45
C THR A 20 16.32 -7.33 15.50
N THR A 21 16.48 -7.61 14.20
CA THR A 21 16.34 -6.62 13.12
C THR A 21 14.88 -6.36 12.76
N THR A 22 14.00 -7.34 12.96
CA THR A 22 12.54 -7.22 12.77
C THR A 22 11.83 -7.93 13.91
N ALA A 23 11.16 -7.17 14.77
CA ALA A 23 10.29 -7.70 15.81
C ALA A 23 8.92 -7.99 15.20
N ASN A 24 8.79 -9.13 14.55
CA ASN A 24 7.51 -9.63 14.08
C ASN A 24 7.01 -10.71 15.05
N LEU A 25 5.69 -10.77 15.21
CA LEU A 25 5.00 -11.79 16.00
C LEU A 25 4.38 -12.89 15.10
N PRO A 26 5.05 -13.42 14.06
CA PRO A 26 4.40 -14.41 13.21
C PRO A 26 4.51 -15.76 13.88
N LEU A 27 3.37 -16.43 13.97
CA LEU A 27 3.36 -17.86 14.14
C LEU A 27 3.01 -18.45 12.78
N ARG A 28 3.98 -19.13 12.18
CA ARG A 28 3.92 -19.64 10.82
C ARG A 28 4.10 -21.15 10.84
N TYR A 29 3.16 -21.84 10.22
CA TYR A 29 3.30 -23.24 9.88
C TYR A 29 3.46 -23.36 8.38
N GLU A 30 4.42 -24.16 7.94
CA GLU A 30 4.64 -24.44 6.53
C GLU A 30 5.01 -25.91 6.37
N ILE A 31 4.47 -26.52 5.32
CA ILE A 31 4.97 -27.76 4.76
C ILE A 31 5.40 -27.46 3.32
N THR A 32 6.70 -27.60 3.04
CA THR A 32 7.26 -27.37 1.71
C THR A 32 7.77 -28.69 1.16
N ASN A 33 7.27 -29.09 0.00
CA ASN A 33 7.80 -30.21 -0.75
C ASN A 33 8.73 -29.69 -1.87
N THR A 34 10.02 -29.99 -1.79
CA THR A 34 11.05 -29.54 -2.74
C THR A 34 11.33 -30.56 -3.87
N GLY A 35 10.58 -31.67 -3.94
CA GLY A 35 10.72 -32.71 -4.96
C GLY A 35 9.37 -33.31 -5.38
N THR A 36 9.38 -34.52 -5.96
CA THR A 36 8.12 -35.23 -6.30
C THR A 36 7.46 -35.78 -5.03
N ALA A 37 6.24 -35.33 -4.72
CA ALA A 37 5.43 -35.92 -3.66
C ALA A 37 4.85 -37.26 -4.15
N ALA A 38 5.33 -38.38 -3.61
CA ALA A 38 4.79 -39.71 -3.90
C ALA A 38 3.44 -39.97 -3.21
N SER A 39 3.07 -39.15 -2.22
CA SER A 39 1.82 -39.21 -1.46
C SER A 39 1.45 -37.81 -0.92
N ASN A 40 0.27 -37.69 -0.30
CA ASN A 40 -0.16 -36.46 0.36
C ASN A 40 0.87 -35.99 1.40
N SER A 41 1.10 -34.67 1.42
CA SER A 41 1.92 -33.99 2.43
C SER A 41 0.97 -33.18 3.30
N ASP A 42 0.61 -33.73 4.45
CA ASP A 42 -0.39 -33.13 5.34
C ASP A 42 0.27 -32.47 6.54
N LEU A 43 -0.12 -31.22 6.82
CA LEU A 43 0.22 -30.50 8.05
C LEU A 43 -1.07 -30.23 8.82
N LEU A 44 -1.20 -30.84 9.99
CA LEU A 44 -2.32 -30.58 10.90
C LEU A 44 -1.89 -29.59 11.98
N GLN A 45 -2.56 -28.44 11.99
CA GLN A 45 -2.40 -27.40 12.98
C GLN A 45 -3.73 -27.22 13.71
N ILE A 46 -3.72 -27.33 15.04
CA ILE A 46 -4.95 -27.34 15.83
C ILE A 46 -5.21 -25.97 16.45
N CYS A 47 -4.26 -25.44 17.22
CA CYS A 47 -4.40 -24.14 17.87
C CYS A 47 -3.03 -23.48 18.03
N ALA A 48 -3.01 -22.17 17.85
CA ALA A 48 -1.87 -21.32 18.15
C ALA A 48 -2.38 -19.96 18.61
N THR A 49 -1.63 -19.32 19.51
CA THR A 49 -1.91 -17.96 19.93
C THR A 49 -0.60 -17.20 20.05
N VAL A 50 -0.61 -15.96 19.59
CA VAL A 50 0.48 -15.02 19.80
C VAL A 50 -0.11 -13.84 20.54
N ILE A 51 0.45 -13.54 21.71
CA ILE A 51 -0.05 -12.51 22.60
C ILE A 51 1.07 -11.49 22.79
N SER A 52 0.75 -10.22 22.51
CA SER A 52 1.62 -9.09 22.81
C SER A 52 1.08 -8.38 24.06
N GLU A 53 1.87 -8.30 25.12
CA GLU A 53 1.48 -7.57 26.34
C GLU A 53 1.50 -6.04 26.16
N GLY A 54 2.19 -5.53 25.13
CA GLY A 54 2.34 -4.09 24.88
C GLY A 54 1.25 -3.45 24.02
N GLY A 55 0.34 -4.25 23.46
CA GLY A 55 -0.62 -3.80 22.44
C GLY A 55 0.07 -3.38 21.13
N PHE A 56 -0.74 -3.14 20.10
CA PHE A 56 -0.28 -2.54 18.84
C PHE A 56 -0.79 -1.10 18.80
N SER A 57 0.10 -0.15 18.50
CA SER A 57 -0.26 1.26 18.33
C SER A 57 0.10 1.70 16.91
N ASP A 58 -0.90 1.65 16.05
CA ASP A 58 -0.91 2.17 14.68
C ASP A 58 -0.77 3.70 14.63
N ASP A 59 -0.79 4.39 15.77
CA ASP A 59 -0.69 5.84 15.86
C ASP A 59 0.74 6.38 15.72
N ARG A 60 1.75 5.49 15.78
CA ARG A 60 3.18 5.87 15.77
C ARG A 60 3.86 5.80 14.39
N GLY A 61 3.11 5.51 13.33
CA GLY A 61 3.68 5.39 11.99
C GLY A 61 4.07 6.73 11.36
N GLN A 62 5.07 6.71 10.47
CA GLN A 62 5.52 7.89 9.73
C GLN A 62 4.50 8.27 8.66
N ILE A 63 4.10 9.54 8.60
CA ILE A 63 3.16 10.02 7.57
C ILE A 63 3.94 10.33 6.29
N GLY A 64 3.40 9.88 5.16
CA GLY A 64 3.90 10.19 3.82
C GLY A 64 2.79 10.70 2.91
N SER A 65 3.17 11.44 1.87
CA SER A 65 2.30 11.74 0.75
C SER A 65 3.05 11.80 -0.57
N ALA A 66 2.34 11.61 -1.67
CA ALA A 66 2.85 11.75 -3.02
C ALA A 66 1.76 12.21 -3.96
N SER A 67 2.17 12.99 -4.97
CA SER A 67 1.31 13.43 -6.06
C SER A 67 1.99 13.24 -7.41
N ASN A 68 1.23 13.45 -8.48
CA ASN A 68 1.77 13.63 -9.83
C ASN A 68 2.42 15.02 -10.04
N GLY A 69 2.48 15.86 -9.00
CA GLY A 69 3.10 17.18 -9.05
C GLY A 69 2.30 18.20 -9.86
N ILE A 70 3.00 19.20 -10.39
CA ILE A 70 2.41 20.33 -11.13
C ILE A 70 2.10 19.95 -12.59
N THR A 71 2.62 18.83 -13.09
CA THR A 71 2.30 18.37 -14.45
C THR A 71 1.03 17.53 -14.40
N ALA A 72 -0.07 18.07 -14.93
CA ALA A 72 -1.35 17.37 -14.98
C ALA A 72 -1.27 16.13 -15.88
N ILE A 73 -2.02 15.09 -15.53
CA ILE A 73 -2.21 13.93 -16.40
C ILE A 73 -3.48 14.14 -17.22
N SER A 74 -3.34 14.00 -18.54
CA SER A 74 -4.48 14.04 -19.47
C SER A 74 -5.27 12.73 -19.40
N VAL A 75 -6.57 12.85 -19.18
CA VAL A 75 -7.48 11.72 -18.99
C VAL A 75 -8.67 11.87 -19.94
N THR A 76 -8.91 10.87 -20.76
CA THR A 76 -10.07 10.76 -21.66
C THR A 76 -10.91 9.54 -21.30
N THR A 77 -10.24 8.41 -21.10
CA THR A 77 -10.81 7.14 -20.64
C THR A 77 -10.23 6.78 -19.28
N ARG A 78 -10.72 5.68 -18.70
CA ARG A 78 -10.28 5.17 -17.40
C ARG A 78 -8.77 4.96 -17.36
N ARG A 79 -8.07 5.84 -16.64
CA ARG A 79 -6.60 5.92 -16.62
C ARG A 79 -6.07 6.11 -15.20
N PRO A 80 -5.04 5.36 -14.77
CA PRO A 80 -4.34 5.64 -13.52
C PRO A 80 -3.60 6.98 -13.60
N VAL A 81 -3.78 7.83 -12.58
CA VAL A 81 -3.15 9.15 -12.44
C VAL A 81 -2.00 9.08 -11.43
N LEU A 82 -2.15 8.28 -10.39
CA LEU A 82 -1.13 8.07 -9.38
C LEU A 82 -1.33 6.69 -8.78
N SER A 83 -0.26 5.91 -8.66
CA SER A 83 -0.30 4.66 -7.90
C SER A 83 0.80 4.65 -6.86
N ILE A 84 0.52 4.08 -5.69
CA ILE A 84 1.51 3.86 -4.63
C ILE A 84 1.61 2.39 -4.30
N ARG A 85 2.78 1.93 -3.90
CA ARG A 85 3.03 0.59 -3.34
C ARG A 85 4.27 0.59 -2.44
N PRO A 86 4.47 -0.41 -1.58
CA PRO A 86 5.75 -0.59 -0.89
C PRO A 86 6.89 -0.80 -1.89
N LYS A 87 8.05 -0.21 -1.62
CA LYS A 87 9.31 -0.49 -2.34
C LYS A 87 9.68 -1.96 -2.19
N ALA A 88 10.41 -2.50 -3.15
CA ALA A 88 11.01 -3.83 -3.00
C ALA A 88 11.99 -3.92 -1.83
N THR A 89 12.80 -2.88 -1.68
CA THR A 89 13.77 -2.79 -0.58
C THR A 89 13.78 -1.41 0.07
N PHE A 90 14.04 -1.37 1.36
CA PHE A 90 14.33 -0.16 2.11
C PHE A 90 15.65 -0.35 2.86
N ASN A 91 16.60 0.58 2.72
CA ASN A 91 17.96 0.45 3.26
C ASN A 91 18.64 -0.90 2.92
N SER A 92 18.44 -1.39 1.69
CA SER A 92 18.96 -2.69 1.20
C SER A 92 18.37 -3.94 1.88
N ILE A 93 17.29 -3.79 2.64
CA ILE A 93 16.54 -4.89 3.27
C ILE A 93 15.21 -5.06 2.53
N VAL A 94 14.77 -6.30 2.34
CA VAL A 94 13.44 -6.59 1.76
C VAL A 94 12.36 -5.92 2.60
N ASN A 95 11.51 -5.14 1.94
CA ASN A 95 10.48 -4.37 2.62
C ASN A 95 9.30 -5.27 3.04
N ARG A 96 9.16 -5.43 4.36
CA ARG A 96 8.08 -6.20 5.02
C ARG A 96 7.14 -5.32 5.83
N ALA A 97 7.28 -4.01 5.69
CA ALA A 97 6.52 -3.04 6.43
C ALA A 97 5.11 -2.87 5.87
N GLU A 98 4.24 -2.34 6.71
CA GLU A 98 2.85 -2.06 6.35
C GLU A 98 2.69 -0.60 5.93
N VAL A 99 1.95 -0.39 4.85
CA VAL A 99 1.57 0.94 4.37
C VAL A 99 0.06 1.05 4.44
N ILE A 100 -0.44 2.00 5.22
CA ILE A 100 -1.87 2.25 5.42
C ILE A 100 -2.24 3.56 4.72
N PRO A 101 -3.03 3.53 3.62
CA PRO A 101 -3.56 4.73 2.99
C PRO A 101 -4.44 5.51 3.97
N LEU A 102 -4.30 6.84 3.99
CA LEU A 102 -5.03 7.74 4.88
C LEU A 102 -6.06 8.58 4.13
N GLY A 103 -5.72 9.04 2.94
CA GLY A 103 -6.58 9.93 2.18
C GLY A 103 -6.16 10.09 0.73
N VAL A 104 -7.08 10.66 -0.03
CA VAL A 104 -6.92 11.01 -1.43
C VAL A 104 -7.37 12.44 -1.64
N SER A 105 -6.68 13.15 -2.53
CA SER A 105 -7.08 14.46 -3.03
C SER A 105 -7.00 14.47 -4.54
N VAL A 106 -8.05 14.97 -5.19
CA VAL A 106 -8.18 14.98 -6.65
C VAL A 106 -8.56 16.39 -7.09
N PHE A 107 -7.87 16.88 -8.12
CA PHE A 107 -8.19 18.15 -8.75
C PHE A 107 -8.40 17.96 -10.25
N ALA A 108 -9.46 18.56 -10.78
CA ALA A 108 -9.82 18.52 -12.19
C ALA A 108 -9.87 19.95 -12.77
N GLY A 109 -9.06 20.20 -13.80
CA GLY A 109 -8.99 21.51 -14.44
C GLY A 109 -10.06 21.71 -15.51
N ALA A 110 -10.01 20.91 -16.57
CA ALA A 110 -10.73 21.19 -17.83
C ALA A 110 -12.15 20.59 -17.94
N GLN A 111 -12.37 19.39 -17.38
CA GLN A 111 -13.59 18.62 -17.57
C GLN A 111 -13.97 17.91 -16.26
N ASN A 112 -15.25 17.58 -16.10
CA ASN A 112 -15.72 16.80 -14.96
C ASN A 112 -15.03 15.43 -14.98
N VAL A 113 -14.65 14.95 -13.80
CA VAL A 113 -13.90 13.71 -13.61
C VAL A 113 -14.64 12.82 -12.64
N PHE A 114 -14.77 11.55 -13.00
CA PHE A 114 -15.06 10.46 -12.08
C PHE A 114 -13.74 9.85 -11.64
N TRP A 115 -13.51 9.73 -10.34
CA TRP A 115 -12.31 9.09 -9.79
C TRP A 115 -12.65 7.83 -9.00
N GLU A 116 -11.69 6.92 -8.98
CA GLU A 116 -11.75 5.65 -8.27
C GLU A 116 -10.41 5.41 -7.55
N LEU A 117 -10.46 4.83 -6.35
CA LEU A 117 -9.33 4.15 -5.75
C LEU A 117 -9.45 2.66 -6.03
N VAL A 118 -8.48 2.12 -6.74
CA VAL A 118 -8.41 0.71 -7.13
C VAL A 118 -7.29 0.03 -6.35
N TYR A 119 -7.67 -0.90 -5.50
CA TYR A 119 -6.77 -1.76 -4.74
C TYR A 119 -6.39 -2.99 -5.56
N ASP A 120 -5.10 -3.33 -5.58
CA ASP A 120 -4.54 -4.51 -6.25
C ASP A 120 -4.84 -4.58 -7.76
N GLY A 121 -4.84 -3.41 -8.42
CA GLY A 121 -4.99 -3.33 -9.88
C GLY A 121 -3.68 -3.59 -10.62
N THR A 122 -3.76 -4.24 -11.79
CA THR A 122 -2.61 -4.45 -12.67
C THR A 122 -2.42 -3.26 -13.60
N LEU A 123 -1.28 -2.58 -13.49
CA LEU A 123 -0.94 -1.40 -14.29
C LEU A 123 -0.21 -1.77 -15.58
N THR A 124 -0.54 -1.08 -16.68
CA THR A 124 0.20 -1.16 -17.94
C THR A 124 1.18 0.00 -18.05
N GLY A 125 2.47 -0.31 -18.24
CA GLY A 125 3.52 0.70 -18.41
C GLY A 125 3.93 1.43 -17.13
N ALA A 126 3.69 0.84 -15.95
CA ALA A 126 4.11 1.44 -14.69
C ALA A 126 5.63 1.53 -14.57
N SER A 127 6.11 2.66 -14.06
CA SER A 127 7.50 2.93 -13.76
C SER A 127 7.58 3.55 -12.36
N TYR A 128 7.71 2.70 -11.35
CA TYR A 128 7.76 3.14 -9.96
C TYR A 128 9.06 3.87 -9.64
N ALA A 129 8.92 4.99 -8.95
CA ALA A 129 10.01 5.78 -8.41
C ALA A 129 9.81 6.02 -6.92
N SER A 130 10.91 6.02 -6.17
CA SER A 130 10.92 6.33 -4.75
C SER A 130 10.23 7.66 -4.46
N THR A 131 9.31 7.71 -3.49
CA THR A 131 8.64 8.96 -3.07
C THR A 131 9.63 9.90 -2.39
N ASN A 132 10.50 9.36 -1.52
CA ASN A 132 11.68 10.02 -0.95
C ASN A 132 12.67 8.98 -0.38
N ALA A 133 13.86 9.43 0.02
CA ALA A 133 14.93 8.55 0.52
C ALA A 133 14.57 7.80 1.81
N ASN A 134 13.74 8.40 2.67
CA ASN A 134 13.36 7.90 3.99
C ASN A 134 11.94 7.30 4.04
N SER A 135 11.40 6.91 2.88
CA SER A 135 10.07 6.30 2.76
C SER A 135 10.19 4.87 2.29
N ILE A 136 9.35 3.99 2.83
CA ILE A 136 9.18 2.62 2.34
C ILE A 136 8.27 2.52 1.11
N VAL A 137 7.75 3.64 0.60
CA VAL A 137 6.79 3.70 -0.51
C VAL A 137 7.44 4.21 -1.79
N GLU A 138 7.02 3.64 -2.91
CA GLU A 138 7.28 4.15 -4.25
C GLU A 138 5.97 4.48 -4.96
N ARG A 139 6.05 5.38 -5.93
CA ARG A 139 4.91 5.84 -6.71
C ARG A 139 5.13 5.66 -8.20
N ASP A 140 4.04 5.43 -8.92
CA ASP A 140 3.98 5.47 -10.38
C ASP A 140 3.03 6.57 -10.84
N ILE A 141 3.44 7.26 -11.90
CA ILE A 141 2.65 8.26 -12.63
C ILE A 141 2.71 8.05 -14.15
N ALA A 142 3.38 6.97 -14.59
CA ALA A 142 3.63 6.69 -16.00
C ALA A 142 2.59 5.73 -16.61
N ALA A 143 1.92 4.91 -15.78
CA ALA A 143 0.95 3.94 -16.27
C ALA A 143 -0.15 4.59 -17.12
N THR A 144 -0.52 3.88 -18.18
CA THR A 144 -1.50 4.35 -19.17
C THR A 144 -2.83 3.63 -19.08
N ALA A 145 -2.86 2.46 -18.45
CA ALA A 145 -4.06 1.67 -18.25
C ALA A 145 -3.98 0.84 -16.96
N ILE A 146 -5.14 0.40 -16.48
CA ILE A 146 -5.29 -0.45 -15.31
C ILE A 146 -6.40 -1.47 -15.54
N ALA A 147 -6.16 -2.72 -15.13
CA ALA A 147 -7.11 -3.82 -15.21
C ALA A 147 -7.19 -4.59 -13.89
N GLY A 148 -8.31 -5.27 -13.63
CA GLY A 148 -8.55 -5.99 -12.38
C GLY A 148 -8.61 -5.05 -11.16
N GLY A 149 -8.28 -5.61 -10.00
CA GLY A 149 -8.37 -4.93 -8.71
C GLY A 149 -9.80 -4.73 -8.20
N ILE A 150 -9.91 -4.13 -7.02
CA ILE A 150 -11.17 -3.85 -6.33
C ILE A 150 -11.29 -2.34 -6.15
N VAL A 151 -12.42 -1.76 -6.54
CA VAL A 151 -12.70 -0.34 -6.26
C VAL A 151 -13.09 -0.19 -4.80
N VAL A 152 -12.28 0.56 -4.04
CA VAL A 152 -12.44 0.72 -2.58
C VAL A 152 -13.00 2.08 -2.18
N ALA A 153 -12.91 3.07 -3.06
CA ALA A 153 -13.57 4.36 -2.94
C ALA A 153 -13.75 4.97 -4.34
N SER A 154 -14.70 5.88 -4.48
CA SER A 154 -14.92 6.62 -5.73
C SER A 154 -15.66 7.92 -5.47
N GLY A 155 -15.54 8.87 -6.38
CA GLY A 155 -16.21 10.16 -6.26
C GLY A 155 -16.19 10.96 -7.56
N PHE A 156 -16.67 12.19 -7.48
CA PHE A 156 -16.78 13.09 -8.62
C PHE A 156 -16.10 14.42 -8.30
N VAL A 157 -15.35 14.94 -9.27
CA VAL A 157 -14.79 16.29 -9.23
C VAL A 157 -15.37 17.08 -10.40
N ALA A 158 -16.05 18.18 -10.08
CA ALA A 158 -16.52 19.11 -11.09
C ALA A 158 -15.35 19.88 -11.70
N ALA A 159 -15.41 20.15 -13.00
CA ALA A 159 -14.52 21.09 -13.65
C ALA A 159 -14.75 22.50 -13.10
N GLY A 160 -13.72 23.34 -13.20
CA GLY A 160 -13.91 24.74 -12.98
C GLY A 160 -14.80 25.37 -14.03
N GLY A 161 -15.80 26.14 -13.60
CA GLY A 161 -16.64 26.93 -14.51
C GLY A 161 -15.81 27.91 -15.37
N ALA A 162 -16.46 28.49 -16.40
CA ALA A 162 -15.86 29.49 -17.28
C ALA A 162 -15.23 30.62 -16.46
N GLY A 163 -13.89 30.64 -16.39
CA GLY A 163 -13.13 31.43 -15.41
C GLY A 163 -11.94 30.70 -14.78
N GLY A 164 -11.77 29.39 -15.03
CA GLY A 164 -10.52 28.66 -14.76
C GLY A 164 -10.34 28.20 -13.31
N LYS A 165 -11.40 28.15 -12.51
CA LYS A 165 -11.36 27.71 -11.11
C LYS A 165 -11.60 26.20 -11.01
N GLY A 166 -10.61 25.37 -11.37
CA GLY A 166 -10.75 23.90 -11.33
C GLY A 166 -11.32 23.41 -9.99
N GLY A 167 -12.10 22.33 -10.02
CA GLY A 167 -12.66 21.75 -8.80
C GLY A 167 -11.67 20.83 -8.12
N GLY A 168 -11.74 20.77 -6.79
CA GLY A 168 -10.97 19.88 -5.96
C GLY A 168 -11.87 19.14 -4.99
N GLU A 169 -11.55 17.88 -4.72
CA GLU A 169 -12.22 17.05 -3.73
C GLU A 169 -11.18 16.24 -2.96
N SER A 170 -11.46 15.99 -1.68
CA SER A 170 -10.62 15.15 -0.83
C SER A 170 -11.49 14.26 0.03
N ALA A 171 -11.02 13.03 0.22
CA ALA A 171 -11.70 12.02 1.00
C ALA A 171 -10.71 11.27 1.88
N ASN A 172 -11.13 10.96 3.11
CA ASN A 172 -10.38 10.08 4.00
C ASN A 172 -10.68 8.62 3.66
N ILE A 173 -9.65 7.79 3.67
CA ILE A 173 -9.76 6.34 3.53
C ILE A 173 -9.91 5.78 4.93
N THR A 174 -11.15 5.47 5.32
CA THR A 174 -11.46 4.99 6.68
C THR A 174 -11.28 3.48 6.86
N SER A 175 -11.15 2.75 5.75
CA SER A 175 -10.85 1.32 5.76
C SER A 175 -9.35 1.09 5.98
N LYS A 176 -9.00 0.12 6.84
CA LYS A 176 -7.62 -0.35 7.04
C LYS A 176 -7.18 -1.22 5.85
N LEU A 177 -7.01 -0.58 4.70
CA LEU A 177 -6.39 -1.21 3.54
C LEU A 177 -4.89 -1.29 3.78
N LEU A 178 -4.35 -2.50 3.82
CA LEU A 178 -2.92 -2.73 4.02
C LEU A 178 -2.27 -2.94 2.65
N LEU A 179 -1.25 -2.14 2.33
CA LEU A 179 -0.37 -2.42 1.19
C LEU A 179 0.89 -3.10 1.72
N GLY A 180 1.23 -4.23 1.14
CA GLY A 180 2.35 -5.07 1.57
C GLY A 180 2.98 -5.83 0.40
N SER A 181 3.96 -6.66 0.73
CA SER A 181 4.57 -7.62 -0.19
C SER A 181 4.01 -9.03 0.03
N ASN A 182 4.00 -9.84 -1.03
CA ASN A 182 3.74 -11.27 -0.92
C ASN A 182 4.85 -11.97 -0.12
N ILE A 183 4.67 -13.27 0.16
CA ILE A 183 5.64 -14.02 0.95
C ILE A 183 7.06 -14.04 0.35
N ALA A 184 7.18 -14.10 -0.97
CA ALA A 184 8.47 -14.09 -1.66
C ALA A 184 9.14 -12.69 -1.64
N GLY A 185 8.38 -11.62 -1.39
CA GLY A 185 8.90 -10.26 -1.35
C GLY A 185 9.16 -9.69 -2.75
N ASP A 186 8.46 -10.19 -3.76
CA ASP A 186 8.64 -9.84 -5.18
C ASP A 186 7.34 -9.32 -5.84
N VAL A 187 6.19 -9.57 -5.23
CA VAL A 187 4.90 -9.01 -5.63
C VAL A 187 4.42 -8.06 -4.54
N PHE A 188 3.96 -6.88 -4.94
CA PHE A 188 3.54 -5.81 -4.05
C PHE A 188 2.13 -5.39 -4.41
N THR A 189 1.29 -5.12 -3.42
CA THR A 189 -0.09 -4.68 -3.64
C THR A 189 -0.15 -3.18 -3.88
N PRO A 190 -0.51 -2.70 -5.09
CA PRO A 190 -0.66 -1.28 -5.35
C PRO A 190 -2.03 -0.74 -4.91
N LEU A 191 -2.05 0.54 -4.56
CA LEU A 191 -3.26 1.36 -4.57
C LEU A 191 -3.15 2.39 -5.67
N SER A 192 -4.12 2.42 -6.57
CA SER A 192 -4.14 3.30 -7.73
C SER A 192 -5.30 4.28 -7.68
N LEU A 193 -5.00 5.57 -7.73
CA LEU A 193 -5.95 6.61 -8.07
C LEU A 193 -6.16 6.60 -9.60
N VAL A 194 -7.38 6.30 -10.00
CA VAL A 194 -7.82 6.20 -11.38
C VAL A 194 -8.82 7.31 -11.65
N ALA A 195 -8.74 7.92 -12.82
CA ALA A 195 -9.66 8.95 -13.25
C ALA A 195 -10.25 8.62 -14.62
N THR A 196 -11.47 9.09 -14.85
CA THR A 196 -12.18 9.03 -16.13
C THR A 196 -12.83 10.38 -16.38
N SER A 197 -12.62 10.96 -17.55
CA SER A 197 -13.33 12.19 -17.93
C SER A 197 -14.75 11.85 -18.37
N PHE A 198 -15.71 12.72 -18.04
CA PHE A 198 -17.09 12.58 -18.51
C PHE A 198 -17.20 12.80 -20.02
N THR A 199 -16.47 13.79 -20.53
CA THR A 199 -16.50 14.21 -21.94
C THR A 199 -15.17 14.84 -22.31
N GLY A 200 -14.66 14.54 -23.51
CA GLY A 200 -13.41 15.13 -23.99
C GLY A 200 -12.20 14.73 -23.13
N THR A 201 -11.28 15.67 -22.94
CA THR A 201 -10.03 15.46 -22.18
C THR A 201 -10.04 16.31 -20.92
N ALA A 202 -9.93 15.67 -19.75
CA ALA A 202 -9.66 16.32 -18.49
C ALA A 202 -8.14 16.40 -18.23
N THR A 203 -7.75 17.38 -17.42
CA THR A 203 -6.41 17.47 -16.81
C THR A 203 -6.54 17.20 -15.32
N VAL A 204 -5.88 16.16 -14.81
CA VAL A 204 -6.05 15.67 -13.44
C VAL A 204 -4.76 15.79 -12.65
N HIS A 205 -4.89 16.29 -11.42
CA HIS A 205 -3.88 16.13 -10.38
C HIS A 205 -4.44 15.24 -9.28
N GLY A 206 -3.57 14.39 -8.74
CA GLY A 206 -3.93 13.42 -7.73
C GLY A 206 -2.85 13.37 -6.66
N GLU A 207 -3.29 13.28 -5.41
CA GLU A 207 -2.43 13.05 -4.26
C GLU A 207 -2.99 11.90 -3.43
N LEU A 208 -2.09 11.07 -2.91
CA LEU A 208 -2.38 10.06 -1.90
C LEU A 208 -1.52 10.34 -0.68
N SER A 209 -2.12 10.19 0.50
CA SER A 209 -1.42 10.19 1.78
C SER A 209 -1.53 8.83 2.43
N TRP A 210 -0.52 8.46 3.21
CA TRP A 210 -0.44 7.17 3.88
C TRP A 210 0.36 7.27 5.18
N LYS A 211 0.31 6.19 5.94
CA LYS A 211 1.09 5.94 7.13
C LYS A 211 1.98 4.73 6.90
N GLU A 212 3.25 4.83 7.28
CA GLU A 212 4.25 3.77 7.18
C GLU A 212 4.52 3.20 8.56
N LEU A 213 4.46 1.87 8.67
CA LEU A 213 4.69 1.12 9.90
C LEU A 213 5.86 0.15 9.65
N TYR A 214 7.07 0.55 10.06
CA TYR A 214 8.31 -0.21 9.90
C TYR A 214 9.25 -0.07 11.10
#